data_AF-A0A958VM67-F1
#
_entry.id   AF-A0A958VM67-F1
#
_cell.length_a   1.000
_cell.length_b   1.000
_cell.length_c   1.000
_cell.angle_alpha   90.00
_cell.angle_beta   90.00
_cell.angle_gamma   90.00
#
_symmetry.space_group_name_H-M   'P 1'
#
loop_
_entity.id
_entity.type
_entity.pdbx_description
1 polymer ?
#
loop_
_entity_poly.entity_id
_entity_poly.type
_entity_poly.pdbx_seq_one_letter_code
_entity_poly.pdbx_strand_id
1 'polypeptide(L)'
;MARLLLIVLFAASWALSSAQELLRDKSYTELFKEAKLHLAHNREKKAIPLLEELHSRDNTNANVQYLLGLSLVKSRTKIKRAISLLESAREGYSRYYDRTSLTERGVSEYVYYYLIIAYSLRGECKMTIKTLNEFYKIYSYEDEWYLIEGQKWHRECGLRTLEEDSIISPPDSALITEAEIIPVDTVNETAQETDNINPISTTDTNAKADDVDSISVKKPTDLPAERPSVRLERLQPVKTTDRPEYMSREVQHTAQVSLYGVQISALLTPRYSKDFKDLKNVEVYIDKNGVFRYVVGRFVYRSQAEKLLQYVKDVGYGDAFIVDINSGEKYGEEVIRINNASIKREISGEVDFRVQLGAFTEEIPDEIMSIFMKFEGIEENIQGKLTVFTIGQFPTYDIAKAYCEEIKQQGVPDAFVVAYNEGRKIPLSDAQNYLINRYNKEKQEALRREKEEAGKKKKRSRN
;
A
#
# COMPACT_ATOMS: atom_id res chain seq x y z
N MET A 1 -5.20 52.76 -10.33
CA MET A 1 -5.18 51.43 -10.99
C MET A 1 -3.79 51.07 -11.51
N ALA A 2 -3.40 51.39 -12.74
CA ALA A 2 -2.20 50.82 -13.41
C ALA A 2 -0.90 50.75 -12.58
N ARG A 3 -0.48 51.83 -11.90
CA ARG A 3 0.73 51.82 -11.04
C ARG A 3 0.64 50.83 -9.87
N LEU A 4 -0.54 50.64 -9.28
CA LEU A 4 -0.76 49.69 -8.19
C LEU A 4 -0.64 48.25 -8.71
N LEU A 5 -1.20 47.99 -9.89
CA LEU A 5 -1.14 46.70 -10.59
C LEU A 5 0.31 46.33 -10.94
N LEU A 6 1.10 47.29 -11.44
CA LEU A 6 2.53 47.12 -11.70
C LEU A 6 3.34 46.79 -10.44
N ILE A 7 3.08 47.47 -9.32
CA ILE A 7 3.75 47.22 -8.03
C ILE A 7 3.40 45.82 -7.50
N VAL A 8 2.13 45.41 -7.59
CA VAL A 8 1.68 44.08 -7.17
C VAL A 8 2.32 42.97 -8.04
N LEU A 9 2.42 43.17 -9.35
CA LEU A 9 3.10 42.23 -10.26
C LEU A 9 4.61 42.13 -9.98
N PHE A 10 5.28 43.24 -9.66
CA PHE A 10 6.69 43.22 -9.26
C PHE A 10 6.89 42.51 -7.92
N ALA A 11 6.06 42.79 -6.92
CA ALA A 11 6.11 42.16 -5.61
C ALA A 11 5.84 40.64 -5.68
N ALA A 12 4.86 40.22 -6.48
CA ALA A 12 4.57 38.80 -6.73
C ALA A 12 5.75 38.09 -7.42
N SER A 13 6.41 38.76 -8.39
CA SER A 13 7.58 38.21 -9.08
C SER A 13 8.79 38.04 -8.14
N TRP A 14 9.04 39.02 -7.26
CA TRP A 14 10.10 38.94 -6.24
C TRP A 14 9.81 37.86 -5.18
N ALA A 15 8.56 37.75 -4.72
CA ALA A 15 8.14 36.71 -3.79
C ALA A 15 8.27 35.30 -4.37
N LEU A 16 7.96 35.12 -5.67
CA LEU A 16 8.10 33.84 -6.35
C LEU A 16 9.57 33.46 -6.57
N SER A 17 10.42 34.43 -6.94
CA SER A 17 11.86 34.21 -7.11
C SER A 17 12.54 33.78 -5.80
N SER A 18 12.31 34.52 -4.72
CA SER A 18 12.90 34.23 -3.40
C SER A 18 12.40 32.91 -2.80
N ALA A 19 11.15 32.51 -3.07
CA ALA A 19 10.64 31.19 -2.68
C ALA A 19 11.35 30.03 -3.41
N GLN A 20 11.66 30.18 -4.71
CA GLN A 20 12.41 29.16 -5.45
C GLN A 20 13.88 29.10 -5.00
N GLU A 21 14.48 30.25 -4.67
CA GLU A 21 15.86 30.36 -4.18
C GLU A 21 16.03 29.64 -2.84
N LEU A 22 15.09 29.79 -1.90
CA LEU A 22 15.05 29.05 -0.63
C LEU A 22 14.95 27.51 -0.81
N LEU A 23 14.41 27.03 -1.93
CA LEU A 23 14.41 25.59 -2.24
C LEU A 23 15.76 25.14 -2.81
N ARG A 24 16.47 26.00 -3.56
CA ARG A 24 17.79 25.70 -4.13
C ARG A 24 18.84 25.42 -3.06
N ASP A 25 18.83 26.18 -1.98
CA ASP A 25 19.79 26.04 -0.86
C ASP A 25 19.62 24.74 -0.05
N LYS A 26 18.43 24.14 -0.03
CA LYS A 26 18.18 22.86 0.68
C LYS A 26 18.85 21.69 -0.04
N SER A 27 19.36 20.72 0.71
CA SER A 27 19.88 19.48 0.12
C SER A 27 18.75 18.63 -0.48
N TYR A 28 19.08 17.76 -1.44
CA TYR A 28 18.13 16.81 -2.06
C TYR A 28 17.42 15.95 -1.00
N THR A 29 18.15 15.49 0.02
CA THR A 29 17.60 14.66 1.10
C THR A 29 16.63 15.44 2.00
N GLU A 30 16.84 16.73 2.22
CA GLU A 30 15.91 17.57 3.00
C GLU A 30 14.64 17.87 2.22
N LEU A 31 14.78 18.30 0.96
CA LEU A 31 13.64 18.47 0.05
C LEU A 31 12.79 17.19 -0.06
N PHE A 32 13.43 16.03 -0.15
CA PHE A 32 12.71 14.75 -0.27
C PHE A 32 12.02 14.33 1.03
N LYS A 33 12.63 14.56 2.20
CA LYS A 33 11.96 14.40 3.50
C LYS A 33 10.72 15.29 3.61
N GLU A 34 10.85 16.56 3.24
CA GLU A 34 9.75 17.55 3.31
C GLU A 34 8.63 17.24 2.31
N ALA A 35 8.98 16.82 1.09
CA ALA A 35 8.02 16.34 0.09
C ALA A 35 7.24 15.13 0.61
N LYS A 36 7.93 14.08 1.10
CA LYS A 36 7.29 12.87 1.65
C LYS A 36 6.41 13.21 2.86
N LEU A 37 6.84 14.12 3.73
CA LEU A 37 6.04 14.62 4.86
C LEU A 37 4.75 15.30 4.39
N HIS A 38 4.79 16.06 3.29
CA HIS A 38 3.58 16.65 2.72
C HIS A 38 2.65 15.62 2.06
N LEU A 39 3.19 14.63 1.35
CA LEU A 39 2.39 13.54 0.78
C LEU A 39 1.68 12.70 1.84
N ALA A 40 2.38 12.36 2.93
CA ALA A 40 1.81 11.61 4.06
C ALA A 40 0.61 12.31 4.73
N HIS A 41 0.49 13.64 4.57
CA HIS A 41 -0.62 14.44 5.10
C HIS A 41 -1.67 14.82 4.04
N ASN A 42 -1.62 14.27 2.81
CA ASN A 42 -2.45 14.71 1.67
C ASN A 42 -2.36 16.24 1.44
N ARG A 43 -1.12 16.75 1.30
CA ARG A 43 -0.81 18.16 1.06
C ARG A 43 -0.11 18.33 -0.28
N GLU A 44 -0.70 17.80 -1.35
CA GLU A 44 -0.12 17.75 -2.70
C GLU A 44 0.31 19.13 -3.19
N LYS A 45 -0.51 20.17 -2.97
CA LYS A 45 -0.19 21.58 -3.31
C LYS A 45 1.11 22.10 -2.65
N LYS A 46 1.59 21.48 -1.57
CA LYS A 46 2.90 21.77 -0.95
C LYS A 46 4.00 20.78 -1.35
N ALA A 47 3.66 19.53 -1.67
CA ALA A 47 4.62 18.54 -2.16
C ALA A 47 5.08 18.83 -3.60
N ILE A 48 4.17 19.28 -4.48
CA ILE A 48 4.44 19.53 -5.91
C ILE A 48 5.67 20.42 -6.14
N PRO A 49 5.81 21.64 -5.58
CA PRO A 49 6.99 22.48 -5.86
C PRO A 49 8.32 21.86 -5.40
N LEU A 50 8.30 21.11 -4.28
CA LEU A 50 9.47 20.37 -3.79
C LEU A 50 9.85 19.23 -4.75
N LEU A 51 8.85 18.52 -5.28
CA LEU A 51 9.02 17.44 -6.25
C LEU A 51 9.40 17.96 -7.66
N GLU A 52 8.93 19.15 -8.05
CA GLU A 52 9.37 19.84 -9.27
C GLU A 52 10.85 20.26 -9.16
N GLU A 53 11.29 20.80 -8.03
CA GLU A 53 12.71 21.11 -7.75
C GLU A 53 13.57 19.83 -7.73
N LEU A 54 13.16 18.78 -7.01
CA LEU A 54 13.87 17.50 -6.97
C LEU A 54 14.02 16.86 -8.36
N HIS A 55 12.96 16.87 -9.16
CA HIS A 55 12.97 16.38 -10.53
C HIS A 55 13.84 17.25 -11.45
N SER A 56 14.01 18.55 -11.17
CA SER A 56 14.93 19.41 -11.93
C SER A 56 16.41 19.08 -11.67
N ARG A 57 16.73 18.53 -10.48
CA ARG A 57 18.09 18.13 -10.10
C ARG A 57 18.44 16.70 -10.52
N ASP A 58 17.48 15.78 -10.44
CA ASP A 58 17.62 14.42 -10.96
C ASP A 58 16.33 14.01 -11.67
N ASN A 59 16.29 14.30 -12.97
CA ASN A 59 15.17 13.94 -13.83
C ASN A 59 15.09 12.44 -14.13
N THR A 60 16.12 11.65 -13.78
CA THR A 60 16.21 10.20 -14.01
C THR A 60 15.71 9.35 -12.83
N ASN A 61 15.35 9.98 -11.71
CA ASN A 61 14.80 9.28 -10.56
C ASN A 61 13.30 8.98 -10.79
N ALA A 62 12.98 7.74 -11.17
CA ALA A 62 11.61 7.31 -11.45
C ALA A 62 10.69 7.39 -10.21
N ASN A 63 11.20 7.21 -8.99
CA ASN A 63 10.45 7.45 -7.76
C ASN A 63 10.00 8.92 -7.65
N VAL A 64 10.88 9.88 -7.92
CA VAL A 64 10.52 11.31 -7.92
C VAL A 64 9.56 11.66 -9.06
N GLN A 65 9.76 11.08 -10.25
CA GLN A 65 8.79 11.19 -11.36
C GLN A 65 7.40 10.68 -10.95
N TYR A 66 7.33 9.50 -10.32
CA TYR A 66 6.09 8.89 -9.83
C TYR A 66 5.41 9.72 -8.75
N LEU A 67 6.15 10.17 -7.73
CA LEU A 67 5.60 10.99 -6.64
C LEU A 67 5.14 12.36 -7.14
N LEU A 68 5.83 12.97 -8.10
CA LEU A 68 5.36 14.20 -8.76
C LEU A 68 4.10 13.93 -9.60
N GLY A 69 4.12 12.89 -10.43
CA GLY A 69 3.02 12.49 -11.30
C GLY A 69 1.74 12.21 -10.51
N LEU A 70 1.79 11.37 -9.47
CA LEU A 70 0.62 11.07 -8.63
C LEU A 70 0.11 12.31 -7.89
N SER A 71 0.99 13.24 -7.51
CA SER A 71 0.59 14.49 -6.84
C SER A 71 -0.22 15.40 -7.79
N LEU A 72 0.19 15.47 -9.05
CA LEU A 72 -0.53 16.18 -10.11
C LEU A 72 -1.88 15.51 -10.40
N VAL A 73 -1.91 14.17 -10.51
CA VAL A 73 -3.16 13.40 -10.68
C VAL A 73 -4.14 13.63 -9.53
N LYS A 74 -3.69 13.49 -8.26
CA LYS A 74 -4.53 13.74 -7.07
C LYS A 74 -5.01 15.20 -6.99
N SER A 75 -4.21 16.15 -7.46
CA SER A 75 -4.57 17.57 -7.53
C SER A 75 -5.48 17.92 -8.71
N ARG A 76 -5.70 16.99 -9.66
CA ARG A 76 -6.33 17.20 -10.98
C ARG A 76 -5.66 18.24 -11.89
N THR A 77 -4.42 18.66 -11.62
CA THR A 77 -3.73 19.72 -12.36
C THR A 77 -2.64 19.20 -13.29
N LYS A 78 -2.34 19.91 -14.37
CA LYS A 78 -1.25 19.59 -15.34
C LYS A 78 -1.27 18.12 -15.86
N ILE A 79 -2.45 17.49 -15.99
CA ILE A 79 -2.57 16.02 -16.20
C ILE A 79 -1.74 15.47 -17.37
N LYS A 80 -1.62 16.20 -18.50
CA LYS A 80 -0.77 15.81 -19.64
C LYS A 80 0.70 15.59 -19.23
N ARG A 81 1.23 16.40 -18.31
CA ARG A 81 2.58 16.23 -17.74
C ARG A 81 2.61 15.10 -16.71
N ALA A 82 1.53 14.89 -15.96
CA ALA A 82 1.42 13.77 -15.01
C ALA A 82 1.52 12.42 -15.73
N ILE A 83 0.83 12.26 -16.88
CA ILE A 83 0.95 11.08 -17.76
C ILE A 83 2.40 10.90 -18.20
N SER A 84 3.04 11.93 -18.77
CA SER A 84 4.44 11.85 -19.24
C SER A 84 5.43 11.47 -18.13
N LEU A 85 5.23 11.95 -16.91
CA LEU A 85 6.05 11.57 -15.75
C LEU A 85 5.81 10.11 -15.33
N LEU A 86 4.55 9.67 -15.26
CA LEU A 86 4.20 8.32 -14.82
C LEU A 86 4.56 7.25 -15.88
N GLU A 87 4.44 7.56 -17.17
CA GLU A 87 4.90 6.71 -18.28
C GLU A 87 6.42 6.50 -18.22
N SER A 88 7.20 7.55 -17.95
CA SER A 88 8.64 7.41 -17.71
C SER A 88 8.92 6.64 -16.41
N ALA A 89 8.11 6.87 -15.37
CA ALA A 89 8.34 6.28 -14.05
C ALA A 89 8.09 4.76 -14.02
N ARG A 90 7.12 4.24 -14.79
CA ARG A 90 6.79 2.79 -14.77
C ARG A 90 7.95 1.91 -15.24
N GLU A 91 8.83 2.43 -16.08
CA GLU A 91 10.01 1.69 -16.57
C GLU A 91 11.00 1.41 -15.43
N GLY A 92 10.90 2.15 -14.31
CA GLY A 92 11.56 1.87 -13.04
C GLY A 92 10.76 0.96 -12.09
N TYR A 93 9.74 0.22 -12.55
CA TYR A 93 8.93 -0.64 -11.69
C TYR A 93 9.78 -1.68 -10.96
N SER A 94 9.60 -1.74 -9.63
CA SER A 94 10.29 -2.66 -8.74
C SER A 94 9.30 -3.34 -7.81
N ARG A 95 9.26 -4.67 -7.85
CA ARG A 95 8.58 -5.51 -6.84
C ARG A 95 9.23 -5.43 -5.44
N TYR A 96 10.33 -4.69 -5.32
CA TYR A 96 11.04 -4.41 -4.07
C TYR A 96 10.96 -2.91 -3.70
N TYR A 97 10.02 -2.16 -4.29
CA TYR A 97 9.90 -0.72 -4.07
C TYR A 97 9.78 -0.36 -2.58
N ASP A 98 10.75 0.42 -2.09
CA ASP A 98 10.73 0.95 -0.74
C ASP A 98 10.22 2.40 -0.70
N ARG A 99 8.96 2.52 -0.28
CA ARG A 99 8.29 3.80 0.00
C ARG A 99 8.93 4.60 1.13
N THR A 100 9.74 4.02 2.03
CA THR A 100 10.29 4.74 3.20
C THR A 100 11.71 5.26 2.95
N SER A 101 12.54 4.53 2.21
CA SER A 101 13.84 4.98 1.72
C SER A 101 13.84 6.41 1.14
N LEU A 102 14.94 7.12 1.43
CA LEU A 102 15.22 8.47 0.91
C LEU A 102 16.09 8.45 -0.35
N THR A 103 16.52 7.27 -0.80
CA THR A 103 17.38 7.07 -1.99
C THR A 103 16.76 6.11 -3.00
N GLU A 104 15.53 5.64 -2.76
CA GLU A 104 14.77 4.82 -3.72
C GLU A 104 14.61 5.56 -5.06
N ARG A 105 14.87 4.83 -6.14
CA ARG A 105 14.82 5.27 -7.54
C ARG A 105 13.73 4.59 -8.35
N GLY A 106 13.28 3.39 -7.96
CA GLY A 106 12.21 2.65 -8.62
C GLY A 106 10.80 3.03 -8.16
N VAL A 107 9.78 2.28 -8.60
CA VAL A 107 8.36 2.55 -8.29
C VAL A 107 7.55 1.28 -7.98
N SER A 108 6.51 1.42 -7.15
CA SER A 108 5.49 0.38 -6.90
C SER A 108 4.58 0.15 -8.11
N GLU A 109 3.84 -0.96 -8.12
CA GLU A 109 2.78 -1.26 -9.09
C GLU A 109 1.68 -0.17 -9.15
N TYR A 110 1.52 0.64 -8.10
CA TYR A 110 0.59 1.78 -8.09
C TYR A 110 0.90 2.87 -9.12
N VAL A 111 2.07 2.87 -9.77
CA VAL A 111 2.33 3.75 -10.94
C VAL A 111 1.29 3.52 -12.04
N TYR A 112 0.87 2.26 -12.25
CA TYR A 112 -0.18 1.89 -13.20
C TYR A 112 -1.55 2.39 -12.73
N TYR A 113 -1.86 2.31 -11.42
CA TYR A 113 -3.09 2.85 -10.86
C TYR A 113 -3.24 4.36 -11.13
N TYR A 114 -2.20 5.16 -10.90
CA TYR A 114 -2.26 6.59 -11.19
C TYR A 114 -2.26 6.92 -12.69
N LEU A 115 -1.68 6.07 -13.55
CA LEU A 115 -1.83 6.18 -15.01
C LEU A 115 -3.27 5.93 -15.46
N ILE A 116 -3.95 4.91 -14.93
CA ILE A 116 -5.37 4.62 -15.23
C ILE A 116 -6.24 5.85 -14.90
N ILE A 117 -6.02 6.47 -13.74
CA ILE A 117 -6.70 7.72 -13.35
C ILE A 117 -6.37 8.84 -14.34
N ALA A 118 -5.09 9.05 -14.67
CA ALA A 118 -4.64 10.14 -15.52
C ALA A 118 -5.20 10.04 -16.96
N TYR A 119 -5.19 8.84 -17.55
CA TYR A 119 -5.77 8.56 -18.85
C TYR A 119 -7.29 8.70 -18.83
N SER A 120 -7.97 8.21 -17.79
CA SER A 120 -9.42 8.34 -17.63
C SER A 120 -9.87 9.81 -17.59
N LEU A 121 -9.17 10.65 -16.81
CA LEU A 121 -9.39 12.10 -16.74
C LEU A 121 -9.15 12.82 -18.08
N ARG A 122 -8.37 12.23 -19.00
CA ARG A 122 -8.15 12.76 -20.35
C ARG A 122 -9.13 12.25 -21.41
N GLY A 123 -10.01 11.30 -21.08
CA GLY A 123 -10.81 10.56 -22.08
C GLY A 123 -10.00 9.56 -22.91
N GLU A 124 -8.78 9.21 -22.48
CA GLU A 124 -7.88 8.31 -23.18
C GLU A 124 -8.23 6.84 -22.84
N CYS A 125 -9.46 6.44 -23.15
CA CYS A 125 -10.07 5.22 -22.60
C CYS A 125 -9.37 3.92 -23.06
N LYS A 126 -8.82 3.92 -24.28
CA LYS A 126 -7.98 2.80 -24.79
C LYS A 126 -6.68 2.63 -24.00
N MET A 127 -6.06 3.73 -23.56
CA MET A 127 -4.89 3.67 -22.68
C MET A 127 -5.29 3.26 -21.27
N THR A 128 -6.41 3.79 -20.77
CA THR A 128 -6.99 3.47 -19.46
C THR A 128 -7.16 1.96 -19.27
N ILE A 129 -7.81 1.27 -20.21
CA ILE A 129 -8.00 -0.20 -20.12
C ILE A 129 -6.71 -0.98 -20.38
N LYS A 130 -5.85 -0.56 -21.32
CA LYS A 130 -4.53 -1.19 -21.54
C LYS A 130 -3.68 -1.19 -20.26
N THR A 131 -3.57 -0.04 -19.59
CA THR A 131 -2.80 0.10 -18.34
C THR A 131 -3.43 -0.70 -17.20
N LEU A 132 -4.75 -0.79 -17.12
CA LEU A 132 -5.47 -1.65 -16.16
C LEU A 132 -5.17 -3.14 -16.39
N ASN A 133 -5.17 -3.57 -17.65
CA ASN A 133 -4.81 -4.92 -18.05
C ASN A 133 -3.32 -5.23 -17.85
N GLU A 134 -2.45 -4.22 -17.75
CA GLU A 134 -1.06 -4.38 -17.30
C GLU A 134 -0.98 -4.46 -15.76
N PHE A 135 -1.71 -3.61 -15.04
CA PHE A 135 -1.78 -3.59 -13.58
C PHE A 135 -2.26 -4.94 -13.00
N TYR A 136 -3.31 -5.54 -13.60
CA TYR A 136 -3.81 -6.87 -13.23
C TYR A 136 -2.76 -7.99 -13.28
N LYS A 137 -1.69 -7.86 -14.08
CA LYS A 137 -0.65 -8.89 -14.24
C LYS A 137 0.39 -8.85 -13.12
N ILE A 138 0.58 -7.70 -12.50
CA ILE A 138 1.66 -7.41 -11.54
C ILE A 138 1.17 -7.15 -10.11
N TYR A 139 -0.12 -6.84 -9.93
CA TYR A 139 -0.69 -6.46 -8.64
C TYR A 139 -0.49 -7.55 -7.58
N SER A 140 0.09 -7.19 -6.43
CA SER A 140 0.64 -8.16 -5.47
C SER A 140 -0.22 -8.43 -4.22
N TYR A 141 -1.37 -7.76 -4.08
CA TYR A 141 -2.21 -7.81 -2.87
C TYR A 141 -3.45 -8.69 -3.06
N GLU A 142 -3.90 -9.35 -1.99
CA GLU A 142 -5.14 -10.16 -1.98
C GLU A 142 -6.43 -9.31 -2.03
N ASP A 143 -6.35 -8.02 -1.72
CA ASP A 143 -7.45 -7.06 -1.78
C ASP A 143 -7.50 -6.41 -3.17
N GLU A 144 -8.44 -6.81 -4.04
CA GLU A 144 -8.57 -6.27 -5.39
C GLU A 144 -9.11 -4.80 -5.45
N TRP A 145 -9.26 -4.07 -4.33
CA TRP A 145 -9.82 -2.69 -4.29
C TRP A 145 -9.23 -1.74 -5.36
N TYR A 146 -7.91 -1.73 -5.54
CA TYR A 146 -7.26 -0.85 -6.53
C TYR A 146 -7.55 -1.25 -7.98
N LEU A 147 -7.81 -2.54 -8.22
CA LEU A 147 -8.22 -3.07 -9.52
C LEU A 147 -9.70 -2.71 -9.79
N ILE A 148 -10.54 -2.80 -8.76
CA ILE A 148 -11.97 -2.43 -8.78
C ILE A 148 -12.14 -0.92 -9.05
N GLU A 149 -11.42 -0.04 -8.35
CA GLU A 149 -11.42 1.40 -8.67
C GLU A 149 -10.82 1.65 -10.05
N GLY A 150 -9.76 0.94 -10.47
CA GLY A 150 -9.22 1.02 -11.82
C GLY A 150 -10.26 0.74 -12.91
N GLN A 151 -11.09 -0.30 -12.73
CA GLN A 151 -12.22 -0.61 -13.62
C GLN A 151 -13.30 0.47 -13.60
N LYS A 152 -13.58 1.07 -12.45
CA LYS A 152 -14.51 2.19 -12.34
C LYS A 152 -14.00 3.44 -13.07
N TRP A 153 -12.71 3.77 -12.96
CA TRP A 153 -12.09 4.84 -13.75
C TRP A 153 -12.10 4.52 -15.26
N HIS A 154 -12.06 3.24 -15.67
CA HIS A 154 -12.31 2.88 -17.07
C HIS A 154 -13.78 3.10 -17.49
N ARG A 155 -14.77 2.62 -16.72
CA ARG A 155 -16.20 2.81 -17.01
C ARG A 155 -16.62 4.29 -17.03
N GLU A 156 -16.05 5.11 -16.14
CA GLU A 156 -16.31 6.55 -16.07
C GLU A 156 -15.35 7.40 -16.94
N CYS A 157 -14.57 6.77 -17.84
CA CYS A 157 -13.58 7.47 -18.66
C CYS A 157 -14.21 8.54 -19.55
N GLY A 158 -13.63 9.75 -19.55
CA GLY A 158 -14.15 10.89 -20.31
C GLY A 158 -15.45 11.51 -19.77
N LEU A 159 -16.21 10.82 -18.90
CA LEU A 159 -17.42 11.36 -18.27
C LEU A 159 -17.12 12.42 -17.20
N ARG A 160 -15.91 12.39 -16.65
CA ARG A 160 -15.44 13.32 -15.62
C ARG A 160 -14.80 14.54 -16.29
N THR A 161 -15.51 15.66 -16.33
CA THR A 161 -14.94 16.93 -16.78
C THR A 161 -13.72 17.31 -15.94
N LEU A 162 -12.57 17.45 -16.61
CA LEU A 162 -11.54 18.34 -16.13
C LEU A 162 -12.01 19.77 -16.38
N GLU A 163 -11.99 20.60 -15.34
CA GLU A 163 -11.76 22.02 -15.53
C GLU A 163 -10.33 22.14 -16.08
N GLU A 164 -10.18 22.17 -17.41
CA GLU A 164 -8.87 22.38 -18.03
C GLU A 164 -8.31 23.73 -17.57
N ASP A 165 -6.98 23.83 -17.47
CA ASP A 165 -6.26 25.04 -17.06
C ASP A 165 -6.63 26.22 -17.98
N SER A 166 -7.69 26.96 -17.63
CA SER A 166 -8.29 27.98 -18.49
C SER A 166 -7.31 29.12 -18.65
N ILE A 167 -6.79 29.27 -19.88
CA ILE A 167 -5.94 30.39 -20.28
C ILE A 167 -6.65 31.68 -19.84
N ILE A 168 -5.96 32.50 -19.06
CA ILE A 168 -6.46 33.80 -18.63
C ILE A 168 -6.40 34.75 -19.84
N SER A 169 -7.40 34.62 -20.71
CA SER A 169 -7.88 35.74 -21.50
C SER A 169 -8.28 36.84 -20.51
N PRO A 170 -7.82 38.09 -20.70
CA PRO A 170 -8.31 39.20 -19.87
C PRO A 170 -9.84 39.32 -20.04
N PRO A 171 -10.58 39.73 -18.99
CA PRO A 171 -12.03 39.83 -19.05
C PRO A 171 -12.44 41.00 -19.96
N ASP A 172 -12.83 40.68 -21.20
CA ASP A 172 -13.49 41.64 -22.07
C ASP A 172 -14.88 41.99 -21.54
N SER A 173 -15.30 43.22 -21.84
CA SER A 173 -16.47 43.88 -21.25
C SER A 173 -17.81 43.27 -21.67
N ALA A 174 -18.83 43.52 -20.84
CA ALA A 174 -20.27 43.22 -20.98
C ALA A 174 -20.73 41.84 -20.45
N LEU A 175 -21.93 41.70 -19.87
CA LEU A 175 -23.00 42.68 -19.60
C LEU A 175 -23.72 42.30 -18.29
N ILE A 176 -24.20 43.30 -17.53
CA ILE A 176 -25.02 43.07 -16.33
C ILE A 176 -26.47 42.87 -16.78
N THR A 177 -27.12 41.81 -16.31
CA THR A 177 -28.58 41.67 -16.22
C THR A 177 -28.96 41.13 -14.85
N GLU A 178 -30.16 41.51 -14.39
CA GLU A 178 -30.51 41.58 -12.97
C GLU A 178 -30.82 40.21 -12.34
N ALA A 179 -30.68 40.15 -11.00
CA ALA A 179 -31.10 39.00 -10.22
C ALA A 179 -32.57 39.14 -9.80
N GLU A 180 -33.38 38.13 -10.10
CA GLU A 180 -34.78 38.08 -9.68
C GLU A 180 -34.91 37.51 -8.25
N ILE A 181 -35.72 38.16 -7.42
CA ILE A 181 -35.82 37.88 -5.98
C ILE A 181 -37.08 37.07 -5.69
N ILE A 182 -36.93 35.88 -5.10
CA ILE A 182 -38.03 35.09 -4.56
C ILE A 182 -38.19 35.44 -3.07
N PRO A 183 -39.37 35.94 -2.62
CA PRO A 183 -39.61 36.26 -1.22
C PRO A 183 -39.86 35.00 -0.37
N VAL A 184 -39.56 35.10 0.94
CA VAL A 184 -39.93 34.10 1.96
C VAL A 184 -41.00 34.72 2.85
N ASP A 185 -42.23 34.22 2.75
CA ASP A 185 -43.31 34.56 3.68
C ASP A 185 -43.26 33.68 4.93
N THR A 186 -43.69 34.27 6.05
CA THR A 186 -43.68 33.64 7.39
C THR A 186 -45.10 33.46 7.92
N VAL A 187 -45.35 32.32 8.57
CA VAL A 187 -46.52 32.11 9.45
C VAL A 187 -46.05 31.42 10.73
N ASN A 188 -46.71 31.74 11.85
CA ASN A 188 -46.19 31.62 13.20
C ASN A 188 -46.76 30.42 13.99
N GLU A 189 -46.11 30.14 15.13
CA GLU A 189 -46.69 29.70 16.41
C GLU A 189 -47.63 28.47 16.49
N THR A 190 -47.23 27.51 17.32
CA THR A 190 -47.87 27.37 18.66
C THR A 190 -46.92 26.68 19.65
N ALA A 191 -47.19 26.82 20.96
CA ALA A 191 -46.29 26.38 22.03
C ALA A 191 -47.01 25.62 23.15
N GLN A 192 -46.27 24.78 23.87
CA GLN A 192 -46.48 24.29 25.26
C GLN A 192 -45.18 23.60 25.69
N GLU A 193 -44.41 24.11 26.64
CA GLU A 193 -44.63 24.08 28.11
C GLU A 193 -44.58 22.67 28.74
N THR A 194 -43.54 22.42 29.53
CA THR A 194 -43.67 22.21 30.99
C THR A 194 -42.29 22.15 31.66
N ASP A 195 -42.16 22.79 32.82
CA ASP A 195 -40.92 22.84 33.62
C ASP A 195 -40.69 21.56 34.44
N ASN A 196 -39.44 21.36 34.90
CA ASN A 196 -39.16 21.48 36.34
C ASN A 196 -37.67 21.63 36.69
N ILE A 197 -37.40 22.10 37.91
CA ILE A 197 -36.17 22.84 38.26
C ILE A 197 -35.52 22.34 39.58
N ASN A 198 -34.27 21.83 39.47
CA ASN A 198 -33.22 21.88 40.51
C ASN A 198 -33.50 21.14 41.87
N PRO A 199 -32.71 21.31 42.98
CA PRO A 199 -31.33 20.79 43.10
C PRO A 199 -30.96 20.16 44.48
N ILE A 200 -29.71 19.65 44.59
CA ILE A 200 -28.76 19.71 45.76
C ILE A 200 -29.28 19.39 47.19
N SER A 201 -28.65 18.43 47.92
CA SER A 201 -27.71 18.69 49.06
C SER A 201 -27.31 17.46 49.91
N THR A 202 -26.01 17.35 50.27
CA THR A 202 -25.38 16.88 51.57
C THR A 202 -25.84 15.57 52.27
N THR A 203 -25.21 15.00 53.32
CA THR A 203 -23.99 15.20 54.17
C THR A 203 -23.61 13.79 54.75
N ASP A 204 -22.48 13.45 55.38
CA ASP A 204 -21.19 14.12 55.68
C ASP A 204 -20.04 13.07 55.38
N THR A 205 -19.01 12.64 56.14
CA THR A 205 -18.44 12.87 57.50
C THR A 205 -16.91 12.78 57.51
N ASN A 206 -16.26 13.62 58.33
CA ASN A 206 -15.07 13.41 59.20
C ASN A 206 -14.20 12.13 59.10
N ALA A 207 -12.87 12.15 59.28
CA ALA A 207 -11.86 13.20 59.56
C ALA A 207 -10.45 12.63 59.18
N LYS A 208 -9.26 13.23 59.39
CA LYS A 208 -8.76 14.39 60.16
C LYS A 208 -7.41 14.86 59.57
N ALA A 209 -6.90 16.05 59.93
CA ALA A 209 -5.60 16.57 59.50
C ALA A 209 -4.75 17.09 60.68
N ASP A 210 -3.43 17.20 60.47
CA ASP A 210 -2.39 18.00 61.14
C ASP A 210 -1.18 17.98 60.14
N ASP A 211 -0.68 19.08 59.55
CA ASP A 211 0.29 20.11 60.03
C ASP A 211 1.66 19.54 60.50
N VAL A 212 2.86 20.13 60.29
CA VAL A 212 3.43 21.30 59.54
C VAL A 212 4.98 21.01 59.44
N ASP A 213 5.84 21.47 58.50
CA ASP A 213 6.27 22.83 58.11
C ASP A 213 7.12 22.82 56.80
N SER A 214 7.60 23.99 56.41
CA SER A 214 8.43 24.37 55.26
C SER A 214 9.95 24.42 55.53
N ILE A 215 10.78 24.56 54.47
CA ILE A 215 11.82 25.63 54.33
C ILE A 215 12.73 25.47 53.07
N SER A 216 12.78 26.56 52.29
CA SER A 216 13.84 27.08 51.39
C SER A 216 14.88 26.19 50.65
N VAL A 217 14.73 26.17 49.31
CA VAL A 217 15.74 26.50 48.26
C VAL A 217 17.24 26.55 48.63
N LYS A 218 18.07 25.81 47.85
CA LYS A 218 19.45 26.20 47.44
C LYS A 218 19.94 25.44 46.19
N LYS A 219 20.78 26.09 45.36
CA LYS A 219 21.46 25.62 44.12
C LYS A 219 22.58 26.64 43.78
N PRO A 220 23.68 26.32 43.05
CA PRO A 220 24.30 25.03 42.67
C PRO A 220 25.72 24.83 43.27
N THR A 221 26.34 23.68 43.01
CA THR A 221 27.81 23.54 42.89
C THR A 221 28.15 22.37 41.95
N ASP A 222 29.35 22.36 41.37
CA ASP A 222 29.70 21.53 40.21
C ASP A 222 30.30 20.13 40.50
N LEU A 223 30.22 19.30 39.46
CA LEU A 223 31.10 18.22 38.97
C LEU A 223 32.41 17.89 39.75
N PRO A 224 32.85 16.61 39.78
CA PRO A 224 33.04 15.81 38.57
C PRO A 224 32.49 14.37 38.60
N ALA A 225 32.63 13.68 37.45
CA ALA A 225 32.10 12.34 37.20
C ALA A 225 33.18 11.26 37.35
N GLU A 226 32.76 10.07 37.79
CA GLU A 226 32.86 8.82 37.01
C GLU A 226 32.11 7.67 37.69
N ARG A 227 31.67 6.67 36.92
CA ARG A 227 31.28 5.33 37.41
C ARG A 227 31.69 4.27 36.39
N PRO A 228 32.41 3.20 36.78
CA PRO A 228 32.82 2.16 35.86
C PRO A 228 31.60 1.32 35.41
N SER A 229 31.39 1.20 34.10
CA SER A 229 30.34 0.36 33.54
C SER A 229 30.86 -1.05 33.28
N VAL A 230 30.43 -2.04 34.09
CA VAL A 230 30.63 -3.45 33.77
C VAL A 230 29.73 -3.80 32.59
N ARG A 231 30.32 -3.77 31.39
CA ARG A 231 29.66 -4.09 30.13
C ARG A 231 29.43 -5.59 30.04
N LEU A 232 28.25 -6.06 30.41
CA LEU A 232 27.73 -7.36 29.98
C LEU A 232 27.90 -7.46 28.46
N GLU A 233 28.69 -8.43 28.01
CA GLU A 233 29.06 -8.56 26.61
C GLU A 233 27.84 -8.96 25.78
N ARG A 234 27.43 -8.07 24.87
CA ARG A 234 26.38 -8.37 23.89
C ARG A 234 26.91 -9.48 23.00
N LEU A 235 26.33 -10.69 23.15
CA LEU A 235 26.56 -11.82 22.25
C LEU A 235 26.41 -11.36 20.80
N GLN A 236 27.53 -11.29 20.07
CA GLN A 236 27.49 -10.91 18.66
C GLN A 236 26.94 -12.08 17.84
N PRO A 237 26.04 -11.85 16.87
CA PRO A 237 25.55 -12.91 16.02
C PRO A 237 26.70 -13.54 15.22
N VAL A 238 26.93 -14.84 15.40
CA VAL A 238 27.85 -15.59 14.55
C VAL A 238 27.35 -15.50 13.11
N LYS A 239 28.23 -15.03 12.21
CA LYS A 239 27.97 -14.97 10.76
C LYS A 239 28.16 -16.36 10.15
N THR A 240 27.15 -17.22 10.31
CA THR A 240 27.03 -18.48 9.56
C THR A 240 26.44 -18.22 8.18
N THR A 241 26.95 -18.93 7.16
CA THR A 241 26.50 -18.84 5.76
C THR A 241 25.15 -19.50 5.49
N ASP A 242 24.58 -20.22 6.47
CA ASP A 242 23.37 -21.04 6.33
C ASP A 242 22.07 -20.35 6.79
N ARG A 243 22.06 -19.02 6.93
CA ARG A 243 20.81 -18.30 7.23
C ARG A 243 19.93 -18.24 5.97
N PRO A 244 18.65 -18.62 6.03
CA PRO A 244 17.75 -18.48 4.89
C PRO A 244 17.57 -17.01 4.51
N GLU A 245 17.47 -16.76 3.21
CA GLU A 245 17.21 -15.42 2.67
C GLU A 245 15.80 -14.97 3.06
N TYR A 246 15.62 -13.69 3.37
CA TYR A 246 14.31 -13.13 3.70
C TYR A 246 14.19 -11.72 3.13
N MET A 247 12.95 -11.27 2.92
CA MET A 247 12.63 -9.92 2.46
C MET A 247 11.64 -9.29 3.42
N SER A 248 11.98 -8.13 3.97
CA SER A 248 11.13 -7.30 4.83
C SER A 248 10.67 -6.02 4.12
N ARG A 249 9.64 -5.37 4.70
CA ARG A 249 9.16 -4.03 4.36
C ARG A 249 9.05 -3.17 5.61
N GLU A 250 9.31 -1.88 5.51
CA GLU A 250 9.14 -0.99 6.67
C GLU A 250 7.64 -0.75 6.99
N VAL A 251 7.30 -0.88 8.28
CA VAL A 251 5.94 -0.75 8.82
C VAL A 251 5.77 0.64 9.41
N GLN A 252 5.41 1.58 8.55
CA GLN A 252 5.06 2.93 9.00
C GLN A 252 3.70 2.94 9.68
N HIS A 253 3.74 3.01 11.01
CA HIS A 253 2.54 3.11 11.84
C HIS A 253 1.99 4.53 11.86
N THR A 254 0.97 4.78 11.05
CA THR A 254 0.32 6.11 10.93
C THR A 254 -0.67 6.44 12.05
N ALA A 255 -0.98 5.48 12.92
CA ALA A 255 -1.85 5.70 14.08
C ALA A 255 -1.12 6.52 15.16
N GLN A 256 -1.69 7.67 15.53
CA GLN A 256 -1.26 8.46 16.72
C GLN A 256 -1.76 7.86 18.05
N VAL A 257 -2.24 6.61 18.01
CA VAL A 257 -2.74 5.83 19.15
C VAL A 257 -2.08 4.45 19.13
N SER A 258 -1.87 3.83 20.28
CA SER A 258 -1.28 2.50 20.40
C SER A 258 -2.03 1.44 19.59
N LEU A 259 -1.27 0.56 18.93
CA LEU A 259 -1.73 -0.59 18.18
C LEU A 259 -1.23 -1.85 18.89
N TYR A 260 -2.08 -2.40 19.74
CA TYR A 260 -1.77 -3.59 20.52
C TYR A 260 -1.91 -4.86 19.68
N GLY A 261 -0.94 -5.75 19.77
CA GLY A 261 -1.02 -7.13 19.29
C GLY A 261 -0.49 -8.09 20.35
N VAL A 262 -0.57 -9.39 20.07
CA VAL A 262 -0.04 -10.43 20.97
C VAL A 262 1.22 -11.03 20.35
N GLN A 263 2.40 -10.78 20.93
CA GLN A 263 3.64 -11.43 20.47
C GLN A 263 3.68 -12.87 21.03
N ILE A 264 3.82 -13.84 20.13
CA ILE A 264 3.76 -15.29 20.42
C ILE A 264 5.13 -15.98 20.40
N SER A 265 6.14 -15.38 19.76
CA SER A 265 7.49 -15.95 19.66
C SER A 265 8.53 -14.92 19.23
N ALA A 266 9.80 -15.23 19.49
CA ALA A 266 10.97 -14.50 18.99
C ALA A 266 12.09 -15.51 18.62
N LEU A 267 12.58 -15.50 17.38
CA LEU A 267 13.50 -16.50 16.81
C LEU A 267 14.73 -15.87 16.14
N LEU A 268 15.85 -16.60 16.08
CA LEU A 268 17.07 -16.19 15.36
C LEU A 268 17.09 -16.61 13.88
N THR A 269 16.17 -17.48 13.48
CA THR A 269 15.93 -17.91 12.10
C THR A 269 14.44 -17.79 11.81
N PRO A 270 14.06 -17.38 10.58
CA PRO A 270 12.67 -17.16 10.23
C PRO A 270 11.94 -18.48 9.99
N ARG A 271 10.70 -18.54 10.47
CA ARG A 271 9.65 -19.52 10.19
C ARG A 271 8.49 -18.88 9.43
N TYR A 272 7.75 -19.70 8.68
CA TYR A 272 6.54 -19.27 7.98
C TYR A 272 5.39 -19.08 8.96
N SER A 273 4.42 -18.24 8.60
CA SER A 273 3.26 -17.94 9.46
C SER A 273 2.42 -19.19 9.77
N LYS A 274 2.45 -20.19 8.87
CA LYS A 274 1.80 -21.52 9.02
C LYS A 274 2.49 -22.46 10.03
N ASP A 275 3.72 -22.17 10.45
CA ASP A 275 4.47 -23.05 11.37
C ASP A 275 3.97 -22.91 12.84
N PHE A 276 3.02 -22.00 13.07
CA PHE A 276 2.36 -21.73 14.33
C PHE A 276 0.97 -22.37 14.32
N LYS A 277 0.82 -23.46 15.09
CA LYS A 277 -0.43 -24.23 15.14
C LYS A 277 -1.56 -23.40 15.73
N ASP A 278 -2.78 -23.67 15.26
CA ASP A 278 -4.05 -23.16 15.81
C ASP A 278 -4.19 -21.62 15.82
N LEU A 279 -3.23 -20.91 15.21
CA LEU A 279 -3.21 -19.47 14.99
C LEU A 279 -3.27 -19.16 13.49
N LYS A 280 -3.91 -18.04 13.16
CA LYS A 280 -3.99 -17.49 11.80
C LYS A 280 -3.60 -16.02 11.86
N ASN A 281 -3.23 -15.45 10.71
CA ASN A 281 -2.82 -14.04 10.58
C ASN A 281 -1.64 -13.69 11.51
N VAL A 282 -0.69 -14.61 11.66
CA VAL A 282 0.60 -14.34 12.32
C VAL A 282 1.39 -13.40 11.41
N GLU A 283 1.65 -12.20 11.89
CA GLU A 283 2.55 -11.25 11.25
C GLU A 283 3.96 -11.48 11.79
N VAL A 284 4.93 -11.47 10.87
CA VAL A 284 6.33 -11.69 11.20
C VAL A 284 7.06 -10.39 11.02
N TYR A 285 7.79 -9.98 12.05
CA TYR A 285 8.62 -8.78 12.06
C TYR A 285 10.08 -9.18 12.23
N ILE A 286 11.00 -8.27 11.92
CA ILE A 286 12.41 -8.40 12.31
C ILE A 286 12.85 -7.14 13.06
N ASP A 287 13.57 -7.32 14.17
CA ASP A 287 14.18 -6.20 14.88
C ASP A 287 15.65 -5.97 14.49
N LYS A 288 16.17 -4.79 14.84
CA LYS A 288 17.54 -4.33 14.54
C LYS A 288 18.68 -5.21 15.08
N ASN A 289 18.39 -6.29 15.83
CA ASN A 289 19.37 -7.28 16.27
C ASN A 289 19.34 -8.57 15.40
N GLY A 290 18.48 -8.62 14.38
CA GLY A 290 18.24 -9.80 13.55
C GLY A 290 17.35 -10.85 14.20
N VAL A 291 16.45 -10.44 15.11
CA VAL A 291 15.49 -11.33 15.79
C VAL A 291 14.12 -11.22 15.13
N PHE A 292 13.60 -12.35 14.64
CA PHE A 292 12.28 -12.46 14.04
C PHE A 292 11.20 -12.53 15.12
N ARG A 293 10.25 -11.60 15.12
CA ARG A 293 9.19 -11.45 16.13
C ARG A 293 7.83 -11.79 15.53
N TYR A 294 7.08 -12.66 16.20
CA TYR A 294 5.83 -13.18 15.68
C TYR A 294 4.68 -12.57 16.48
N VAL A 295 3.76 -11.86 15.82
CA VAL A 295 2.68 -11.09 16.45
C VAL A 295 1.34 -11.45 15.80
N VAL A 296 0.28 -11.54 16.60
CA VAL A 296 -1.09 -11.76 16.12
C VAL A 296 -1.98 -10.58 16.47
N GLY A 297 -2.68 -10.06 15.47
CA GLY A 297 -3.66 -8.97 15.61
C GLY A 297 -3.05 -7.56 15.72
N ARG A 298 -3.86 -6.56 15.36
CA ARG A 298 -3.58 -5.12 15.49
C ARG A 298 -4.85 -4.43 16.01
N PHE A 299 -4.85 -4.00 17.27
CA PHE A 299 -6.03 -3.48 17.97
C PHE A 299 -5.76 -2.10 18.56
N VAL A 300 -6.69 -1.16 18.36
CA VAL A 300 -6.62 0.18 18.99
C VAL A 300 -6.90 0.09 20.50
N TYR A 301 -7.76 -0.84 20.92
CA TYR A 301 -8.12 -1.02 22.32
C TYR A 301 -7.37 -2.20 22.94
N ARG A 302 -6.61 -1.94 24.01
CA ARG A 302 -5.84 -2.94 24.74
C ARG A 302 -6.69 -4.14 25.18
N SER A 303 -7.94 -3.91 25.60
CA SER A 303 -8.88 -4.94 26.03
C SER A 303 -9.29 -5.94 24.91
N GLN A 304 -9.12 -5.59 23.64
CA GLN A 304 -9.26 -6.53 22.52
C GLN A 304 -8.04 -7.46 22.43
N ALA A 305 -6.83 -6.91 22.61
CA ALA A 305 -5.60 -7.69 22.69
C ALA A 305 -5.54 -8.56 23.95
N GLU A 306 -6.18 -8.17 25.06
CA GLU A 306 -6.31 -8.98 26.28
C GLU A 306 -7.24 -10.18 26.08
N LYS A 307 -8.34 -10.02 25.33
CA LYS A 307 -9.19 -11.15 24.90
C LYS A 307 -8.46 -12.10 23.96
N LEU A 308 -7.69 -11.58 23.00
CA LEU A 308 -6.85 -12.42 22.13
C LEU A 308 -5.75 -13.12 22.92
N LEU A 309 -5.12 -12.44 23.89
CA LEU A 309 -4.04 -12.99 24.72
C LEU A 309 -4.50 -14.25 25.47
N GLN A 310 -5.73 -14.24 26.02
CA GLN A 310 -6.29 -15.41 26.68
C GLN A 310 -6.41 -16.58 25.71
N TYR A 311 -7.11 -16.40 24.58
CA TYR A 311 -7.24 -17.43 23.54
C TYR A 311 -5.89 -17.97 23.05
N VAL A 312 -4.92 -17.09 22.82
CA VAL A 312 -3.55 -17.44 22.39
C VAL A 312 -2.84 -18.31 23.44
N LYS A 313 -3.00 -18.03 24.74
CA LYS A 313 -2.47 -18.87 25.82
C LYS A 313 -3.22 -20.20 25.93
N ASP A 314 -4.54 -20.19 25.77
CA ASP A 314 -5.40 -21.39 25.84
C ASP A 314 -5.05 -22.40 24.72
N VAL A 315 -4.67 -21.92 23.52
CA VAL A 315 -4.14 -22.78 22.43
C VAL A 315 -2.63 -23.08 22.54
N GLY A 316 -2.02 -22.83 23.71
CA GLY A 316 -0.70 -23.35 24.08
C GLY A 316 0.46 -22.34 24.08
N TYR A 317 0.25 -21.08 23.68
CA TYR A 317 1.31 -20.06 23.68
C TYR A 317 1.41 -19.36 25.05
N GLY A 318 1.73 -20.12 26.09
CA GLY A 318 1.75 -19.65 27.49
C GLY A 318 2.63 -18.41 27.74
N ASP A 319 3.77 -18.32 27.05
CA ASP A 319 4.71 -17.18 27.13
C ASP A 319 4.27 -15.94 26.34
N ALA A 320 3.14 -15.99 25.63
CA ALA A 320 2.66 -14.85 24.86
C ALA A 320 2.36 -13.64 25.75
N PHE A 321 2.56 -12.45 25.20
CA PHE A 321 2.30 -11.18 25.88
C PHE A 321 1.85 -10.08 24.91
N ILE A 322 1.12 -9.10 25.43
CA ILE A 322 0.69 -7.94 24.64
C ILE A 322 1.88 -7.05 24.37
N VAL A 323 2.05 -6.69 23.11
CA VAL A 323 3.00 -5.72 22.63
C VAL A 323 2.25 -4.54 22.02
N ASP A 324 2.72 -3.34 22.30
CA ASP A 324 2.40 -2.18 21.48
C ASP A 324 3.34 -2.23 20.26
N ILE A 325 2.75 -2.34 19.08
CA ILE A 325 3.47 -2.58 17.82
C ILE A 325 4.04 -1.26 17.28
N ASN A 326 3.34 -0.13 17.47
CA ASN A 326 3.84 1.18 17.01
C ASN A 326 4.75 1.89 18.02
N SER A 327 4.85 1.43 19.26
CA SER A 327 5.86 1.92 20.22
C SER A 327 7.27 1.37 19.93
N GLY A 328 7.90 1.91 18.88
CA GLY A 328 9.35 1.85 18.67
C GLY A 328 9.90 0.72 17.78
N GLU A 329 11.22 0.72 17.62
CA GLU A 329 12.00 0.06 16.55
C GLU A 329 11.94 -1.49 16.50
N LYS A 330 11.17 -2.15 17.36
CA LYS A 330 11.12 -3.63 17.41
C LYS A 330 10.23 -4.25 16.33
N TYR A 331 9.28 -3.48 15.80
CA TYR A 331 8.31 -3.92 14.78
C TYR A 331 8.34 -3.01 13.55
N GLY A 332 9.43 -2.24 13.38
CA GLY A 332 9.62 -1.33 12.25
C GLY A 332 9.75 -2.04 10.90
N GLU A 333 10.07 -3.33 10.87
CA GLU A 333 10.14 -4.14 9.65
C GLU A 333 9.25 -5.37 9.75
N GLU A 334 8.33 -5.57 8.80
CA GLU A 334 7.52 -6.78 8.62
C GLU A 334 8.17 -7.64 7.52
N VAL A 335 8.49 -8.90 7.83
CA VAL A 335 8.97 -9.88 6.85
C VAL A 335 7.80 -10.34 5.98
N ILE A 336 8.04 -10.45 4.67
CA ILE A 336 7.05 -10.77 3.63
C ILE A 336 7.43 -12.04 2.84
N ARG A 337 8.72 -12.33 2.66
CA ARG A 337 9.20 -13.57 2.02
C ARG A 337 10.32 -14.24 2.81
N ILE A 338 10.42 -15.56 2.68
CA ILE A 338 11.56 -16.40 3.10
C ILE A 338 11.93 -17.28 1.90
N ASN A 339 13.21 -17.35 1.52
CA ASN A 339 13.72 -18.12 0.38
C ASN A 339 12.87 -17.94 -0.90
N ASN A 340 12.51 -16.69 -1.21
CA ASN A 340 11.63 -16.25 -2.31
C ASN A 340 10.16 -16.74 -2.26
N ALA A 341 9.74 -17.52 -1.24
CA ALA A 341 8.34 -17.89 -1.00
C ALA A 341 7.65 -16.87 -0.06
N SER A 342 6.35 -16.62 -0.23
CA SER A 342 5.58 -15.73 0.65
C SER A 342 5.45 -16.31 2.06
N ILE A 343 5.63 -15.44 3.07
CA ILE A 343 5.62 -15.84 4.48
C ILE A 343 4.20 -16.11 5.02
N LYS A 344 3.18 -15.50 4.39
CA LYS A 344 1.77 -15.56 4.82
C LYS A 344 0.99 -16.66 4.10
N ARG A 345 1.36 -16.96 2.84
CA ARG A 345 0.71 -17.96 2.00
C ARG A 345 1.76 -18.71 1.18
N GLU A 346 1.82 -20.02 1.36
CA GLU A 346 2.53 -20.91 0.44
C GLU A 346 1.70 -21.07 -0.85
N ILE A 347 2.34 -21.05 -2.01
CA ILE A 347 1.72 -21.56 -3.24
C ILE A 347 1.91 -23.07 -3.20
N SER A 348 0.82 -23.83 -3.15
CA SER A 348 0.81 -25.28 -2.98
C SER A 348 -0.14 -25.98 -3.94
N GLY A 349 0.17 -27.24 -4.28
CA GLY A 349 -0.65 -28.02 -5.21
C GLY A 349 -0.63 -27.46 -6.63
N GLU A 350 -1.81 -27.36 -7.22
CA GLU A 350 -1.99 -26.95 -8.62
C GLU A 350 -2.14 -25.43 -8.78
N VAL A 351 -1.60 -24.94 -9.89
CA VAL A 351 -1.68 -23.54 -10.33
C VAL A 351 -2.23 -23.56 -11.75
N ASP A 352 -3.32 -22.83 -11.97
CA ASP A 352 -3.94 -22.72 -13.28
C ASP A 352 -3.87 -21.28 -13.81
N PHE A 353 -3.89 -21.16 -15.14
CA PHE A 353 -3.96 -19.90 -15.86
C PHE A 353 -5.29 -19.84 -16.61
N ARG A 354 -5.92 -18.67 -16.59
CA ARG A 354 -7.24 -18.42 -17.22
C ARG A 354 -7.19 -17.14 -18.04
N VAL A 355 -8.10 -16.99 -19.00
CA VAL A 355 -8.29 -15.72 -19.71
C VAL A 355 -9.42 -14.95 -19.03
N GLN A 356 -9.10 -13.85 -18.35
CA GLN A 356 -10.11 -12.94 -17.81
C GLN A 356 -10.71 -12.12 -18.97
N LEU A 357 -12.02 -12.20 -19.15
CA LEU A 357 -12.80 -11.47 -20.15
C LEU A 357 -13.13 -10.05 -19.69
N GLY A 358 -13.23 -9.85 -18.38
CA GLY A 358 -13.48 -8.56 -17.74
C GLY A 358 -13.90 -8.74 -16.27
N ALA A 359 -14.40 -7.68 -15.64
CA ALA A 359 -15.27 -7.80 -14.48
C ALA A 359 -16.25 -6.61 -14.43
N PHE A 360 -17.49 -6.91 -14.09
CA PHE A 360 -18.64 -6.02 -14.28
C PHE A 360 -19.44 -5.92 -13.00
N THR A 361 -20.19 -4.83 -12.80
CA THR A 361 -20.96 -4.61 -11.56
C THR A 361 -22.43 -4.94 -11.69
N GLU A 362 -23.07 -4.50 -12.78
CA GLU A 362 -24.52 -4.63 -12.98
C GLU A 362 -24.79 -5.02 -14.45
N GLU A 363 -24.34 -4.21 -15.42
CA GLU A 363 -24.47 -4.52 -16.85
C GLU A 363 -23.23 -5.25 -17.44
N ILE A 364 -23.48 -6.23 -18.31
CA ILE A 364 -22.48 -6.97 -19.08
C ILE A 364 -22.50 -6.43 -20.52
N PRO A 365 -21.37 -5.95 -21.11
CA PRO A 365 -21.36 -5.42 -22.47
C PRO A 365 -21.73 -6.46 -23.54
N ASP A 366 -22.37 -6.00 -24.62
CA ASP A 366 -22.79 -6.84 -25.76
C ASP A 366 -21.63 -7.65 -26.37
N GLU A 367 -20.42 -7.10 -26.37
CA GLU A 367 -19.20 -7.79 -26.84
C GLU A 367 -18.95 -9.07 -26.03
N ILE A 368 -19.08 -9.00 -24.71
CA ILE A 368 -18.95 -10.12 -23.77
C ILE A 368 -20.16 -11.07 -23.90
N MET A 369 -21.37 -10.53 -24.06
CA MET A 369 -22.57 -11.33 -24.32
C MET A 369 -22.43 -12.15 -25.62
N SER A 370 -21.76 -11.60 -26.64
CA SER A 370 -21.46 -12.32 -27.88
C SER A 370 -20.49 -13.51 -27.66
N ILE A 371 -19.64 -13.46 -26.63
CA ILE A 371 -18.73 -14.54 -26.27
C ILE A 371 -19.47 -15.68 -25.57
N PHE A 372 -20.44 -15.38 -24.71
CA PHE A 372 -21.37 -16.39 -24.16
C PHE A 372 -22.17 -17.14 -25.24
N MET A 373 -22.38 -16.54 -26.42
CA MET A 373 -23.01 -17.22 -27.57
C MET A 373 -22.03 -17.99 -28.47
N LYS A 374 -20.72 -17.77 -28.34
CA LYS A 374 -19.67 -18.38 -29.17
C LYS A 374 -18.88 -19.47 -28.45
N PHE A 375 -18.78 -19.40 -27.12
CA PHE A 375 -17.86 -20.20 -26.32
C PHE A 375 -18.51 -20.76 -25.06
N GLU A 376 -18.30 -22.06 -24.83
CA GLU A 376 -18.62 -22.74 -23.56
C GLU A 376 -17.47 -22.57 -22.55
N GLY A 377 -17.71 -22.91 -21.28
CA GLY A 377 -16.66 -22.92 -20.25
C GLY A 377 -16.25 -21.55 -19.72
N ILE A 378 -17.16 -20.57 -19.77
CA ILE A 378 -17.02 -19.29 -19.06
C ILE A 378 -17.41 -19.51 -17.59
N GLU A 379 -16.47 -19.28 -16.67
CA GLU A 379 -16.68 -19.28 -15.23
C GLU A 379 -16.92 -17.85 -14.72
N GLU A 380 -17.85 -17.71 -13.77
CA GLU A 380 -18.12 -16.48 -13.04
C GLU A 380 -17.61 -16.54 -11.60
N ASN A 381 -17.05 -15.44 -11.10
CA ASN A 381 -16.55 -15.32 -9.73
C ASN A 381 -17.02 -13.98 -9.13
N ILE A 382 -17.91 -14.06 -8.13
CA ILE A 382 -18.53 -12.89 -7.50
C ILE A 382 -17.62 -12.35 -6.39
N GLN A 383 -16.94 -11.24 -6.66
CA GLN A 383 -16.12 -10.50 -5.72
C GLN A 383 -16.90 -9.27 -5.21
N GLY A 384 -17.70 -9.48 -4.17
CA GLY A 384 -18.45 -8.42 -3.48
C GLY A 384 -19.59 -7.85 -4.34
N LYS A 385 -19.31 -6.76 -5.08
CA LYS A 385 -20.25 -6.13 -6.04
C LYS A 385 -19.86 -6.36 -7.51
N LEU A 386 -18.84 -7.18 -7.79
CA LEU A 386 -18.39 -7.45 -9.15
C LEU A 386 -18.49 -8.93 -9.50
N THR A 387 -18.95 -9.21 -10.71
CA THR A 387 -18.81 -10.53 -11.34
C THR A 387 -17.60 -10.50 -12.26
N VAL A 388 -16.56 -11.24 -11.90
CA VAL A 388 -15.37 -11.49 -12.74
C VAL A 388 -15.69 -12.65 -13.66
N PHE A 389 -15.53 -12.48 -14.98
CA PHE A 389 -15.66 -13.58 -15.94
C PHE A 389 -14.29 -14.05 -16.41
N THR A 390 -14.05 -15.36 -16.31
CA THR A 390 -12.85 -16.02 -16.85
C THR A 390 -13.25 -17.17 -17.76
N ILE A 391 -12.52 -17.38 -18.85
CA ILE A 391 -12.71 -18.53 -19.75
C ILE A 391 -11.44 -19.39 -19.83
N GLY A 392 -11.65 -20.71 -19.80
CA GLY A 392 -10.61 -21.72 -19.90
C GLY A 392 -9.73 -21.85 -18.64
N GLN A 393 -9.21 -23.06 -18.43
CA GLN A 393 -8.30 -23.40 -17.34
C GLN A 393 -7.11 -24.15 -17.93
N PHE A 394 -5.92 -23.57 -17.84
CA PHE A 394 -4.72 -24.02 -18.56
C PHE A 394 -3.54 -24.26 -17.59
N PRO A 395 -2.72 -25.31 -17.80
CA PRO A 395 -1.60 -25.63 -16.89
C PRO A 395 -0.37 -24.73 -17.09
N THR A 396 -0.31 -23.94 -18.17
CA THR A 396 0.81 -23.02 -18.42
C THR A 396 0.34 -21.67 -18.97
N TYR A 397 1.13 -20.64 -18.66
CA TYR A 397 0.93 -19.28 -19.15
C TYR A 397 0.90 -19.19 -20.68
N ASP A 398 1.75 -19.94 -21.39
CA ASP A 398 1.86 -19.84 -22.85
C ASP A 398 0.64 -20.41 -23.58
N ILE A 399 -0.01 -21.45 -23.04
CA ILE A 399 -1.28 -21.98 -23.57
C ILE A 399 -2.39 -20.95 -23.33
N ALA A 400 -2.52 -20.44 -22.09
CA ALA A 400 -3.49 -19.40 -21.77
C ALA A 400 -3.29 -18.13 -22.60
N LYS A 401 -2.03 -17.77 -22.91
CA LYS A 401 -1.68 -16.63 -23.76
C LYS A 401 -2.09 -16.88 -25.22
N ALA A 402 -1.86 -18.06 -25.77
CA ALA A 402 -2.31 -18.38 -27.13
C ALA A 402 -3.84 -18.25 -27.26
N TYR A 403 -4.58 -18.81 -26.30
CA TYR A 403 -6.04 -18.68 -26.25
C TYR A 403 -6.52 -17.24 -25.98
N CYS A 404 -5.79 -16.47 -25.18
CA CYS A 404 -6.06 -15.05 -24.97
C CYS A 404 -6.01 -14.25 -26.27
N GLU A 405 -5.02 -14.50 -27.15
CA GLU A 405 -4.95 -13.81 -28.44
C GLU A 405 -6.05 -14.26 -29.42
N GLU A 406 -6.57 -15.49 -29.30
CA GLU A 406 -7.77 -15.94 -30.04
C GLU A 406 -9.03 -15.20 -29.56
N ILE A 407 -9.28 -15.17 -28.25
CA ILE A 407 -10.42 -14.47 -27.64
C ILE A 407 -10.44 -12.97 -28.00
N LYS A 408 -9.27 -12.33 -28.12
CA LYS A 408 -9.15 -10.96 -28.63
C LYS A 408 -9.60 -10.81 -30.08
N GLN A 409 -9.15 -11.71 -30.97
CA GLN A 409 -9.55 -11.71 -32.37
C GLN A 409 -11.06 -11.94 -32.55
N GLN A 410 -11.70 -12.60 -31.59
CA GLN A 410 -13.13 -12.92 -31.59
C GLN A 410 -14.04 -11.82 -31.00
N GLY A 411 -13.46 -10.72 -30.52
CA GLY A 411 -14.19 -9.51 -30.12
C GLY A 411 -13.88 -8.96 -28.72
N VAL A 412 -12.97 -9.55 -27.94
CA VAL A 412 -12.60 -9.03 -26.59
C VAL A 412 -11.16 -8.54 -26.58
N PRO A 413 -10.85 -7.38 -27.19
CA PRO A 413 -9.47 -6.89 -27.33
C PRO A 413 -8.75 -6.70 -25.98
N ASP A 414 -9.54 -6.49 -24.93
CA ASP A 414 -9.09 -6.25 -23.56
C ASP A 414 -8.97 -7.53 -22.70
N ALA A 415 -9.10 -8.73 -23.29
CA ALA A 415 -8.85 -9.98 -22.57
C ALA A 415 -7.38 -10.12 -22.12
N PHE A 416 -7.16 -10.70 -20.94
CA PHE A 416 -5.81 -10.91 -20.40
C PHE A 416 -5.68 -12.21 -19.59
N VAL A 417 -4.45 -12.75 -19.52
CA VAL A 417 -4.15 -13.94 -18.73
C VAL A 417 -4.03 -13.58 -17.25
N VAL A 418 -4.64 -14.39 -16.39
CA VAL A 418 -4.53 -14.39 -14.92
C VAL A 418 -4.08 -15.75 -14.42
N ALA A 419 -3.51 -15.82 -13.22
CA ALA A 419 -3.16 -17.07 -12.56
C ALA A 419 -3.95 -17.26 -11.26
N TYR A 420 -4.34 -18.50 -10.98
CA TYR A 420 -5.03 -18.93 -9.78
C TYR A 420 -4.28 -20.08 -9.10
N ASN A 421 -4.39 -20.13 -7.77
CA ASN A 421 -3.93 -21.23 -6.94
C ASN A 421 -4.98 -21.48 -5.85
N GLU A 422 -5.45 -22.72 -5.70
CA GLU A 422 -6.51 -23.09 -4.75
C GLU A 422 -7.75 -22.15 -4.84
N GLY A 423 -8.18 -21.86 -6.08
CA GLY A 423 -9.33 -20.99 -6.38
C GLY A 423 -9.12 -19.49 -6.10
N ARG A 424 -7.92 -19.03 -5.72
CA ARG A 424 -7.63 -17.60 -5.50
C ARG A 424 -6.57 -17.08 -6.46
N LYS A 425 -6.77 -15.84 -6.92
CA LYS A 425 -5.89 -15.13 -7.84
C LYS A 425 -4.52 -14.91 -7.21
N ILE A 426 -3.46 -15.07 -7.99
CA ILE A 426 -2.06 -14.82 -7.59
C ILE A 426 -1.31 -14.07 -8.70
N PRO A 427 -0.22 -13.34 -8.38
CA PRO A 427 0.57 -12.64 -9.40
C PRO A 427 1.13 -13.64 -10.43
N LEU A 428 1.06 -13.29 -11.73
CA LEU A 428 1.55 -14.15 -12.81
C LEU A 428 3.02 -14.55 -12.62
N SER A 429 3.83 -13.63 -12.10
CA SER A 429 5.25 -13.86 -11.85
C SER A 429 5.49 -14.86 -10.70
N ASP A 430 4.70 -14.82 -9.63
CA ASP A 430 4.82 -15.79 -8.54
C ASP A 430 4.29 -17.18 -8.96
N ALA A 431 3.22 -17.23 -9.76
CA ALA A 431 2.74 -18.46 -10.38
C ALA A 431 3.80 -19.13 -11.28
N GLN A 432 4.44 -18.36 -12.17
CA GLN A 432 5.52 -18.84 -13.04
C GLN A 432 6.75 -19.29 -12.23
N ASN A 433 7.19 -18.49 -11.24
CA ASN A 433 8.30 -18.86 -10.36
C ASN A 433 8.03 -20.15 -9.59
N TYR A 434 6.80 -20.35 -9.09
CA TYR A 434 6.40 -21.58 -8.43
C TYR A 434 6.53 -22.81 -9.34
N LEU A 435 5.97 -22.75 -10.55
CA LEU A 435 6.00 -23.86 -11.50
C LEU A 435 7.42 -24.20 -11.99
N ILE A 436 8.27 -23.18 -12.22
CA ILE A 436 9.69 -23.37 -12.54
C ILE A 436 10.42 -24.09 -11.39
N ASN A 437 10.18 -23.67 -10.14
CA ASN A 437 10.78 -24.30 -8.97
C ASN A 437 10.28 -25.73 -8.73
N ARG A 438 8.98 -25.99 -8.94
CA ARG A 438 8.37 -27.33 -8.87
C ARG A 438 9.00 -28.27 -9.89
N TYR A 439 9.03 -27.89 -11.18
CA TYR A 439 9.66 -28.67 -12.24
C TYR A 439 11.15 -28.95 -11.98
N ASN A 440 11.91 -27.95 -11.54
CA ASN A 440 13.33 -28.13 -11.20
C ASN A 440 13.53 -29.12 -10.05
N LYS A 441 12.67 -29.09 -9.02
CA LYS A 441 12.70 -30.03 -7.89
C LYS A 441 12.34 -31.45 -8.34
N GLU A 442 11.24 -31.62 -9.07
CA GLU A 442 10.79 -32.92 -9.61
C GLU A 442 11.87 -33.57 -10.49
N LYS A 443 12.53 -32.78 -11.35
CA LYS A 443 13.67 -33.21 -12.18
C LYS A 443 14.89 -33.64 -11.36
N GLN A 444 15.22 -32.93 -10.29
CA GLN A 444 16.31 -33.34 -9.38
C GLN A 444 15.98 -34.64 -8.62
N GLU A 445 14.73 -34.81 -8.19
CA GLU A 445 14.29 -36.04 -7.54
C GLU A 445 14.31 -37.25 -8.48
N ALA A 446 13.86 -37.09 -9.73
CA ALA A 446 13.93 -38.13 -10.76
C ALA A 446 15.38 -38.59 -10.99
N LEU A 447 16.29 -37.64 -11.22
CA LEU A 447 17.73 -37.92 -11.42
C LEU A 447 18.37 -38.59 -10.18
N ARG A 448 17.86 -38.36 -8.98
CA ARG A 448 18.32 -39.07 -7.76
C ARG A 448 17.83 -40.52 -7.75
N ARG A 449 16.55 -40.76 -8.07
CA ARG A 449 15.95 -42.11 -8.14
C ARG A 449 16.69 -42.99 -9.16
N GLU A 450 16.99 -42.46 -10.35
CA GLU A 450 17.78 -43.16 -11.39
C GLU A 450 19.17 -43.58 -10.89
N LYS A 451 19.90 -42.67 -10.22
CA LYS A 451 21.23 -42.94 -9.66
C LYS A 451 21.19 -44.01 -8.56
N GLU A 452 20.18 -43.96 -7.69
CA GLU A 452 19.97 -44.99 -6.67
C GLU A 452 19.68 -46.36 -7.30
N GLU A 453 18.85 -46.43 -8.35
CA GLU A 453 18.58 -47.66 -9.07
C GLU A 453 19.81 -48.23 -9.78
N ALA A 454 20.58 -47.38 -10.46
CA ALA A 454 21.83 -47.79 -11.10
C ALA A 454 22.84 -48.34 -10.07
N GLY A 455 22.90 -47.73 -8.87
CA GLY A 455 23.67 -48.24 -7.74
C GLY A 455 23.18 -49.60 -7.22
N LYS A 456 21.86 -49.77 -7.07
CA LYS A 456 21.22 -51.04 -6.66
C LYS A 456 21.49 -52.15 -7.69
N LYS A 457 21.37 -51.84 -8.99
CA LYS A 457 21.68 -52.75 -10.12
C LYS A 457 23.16 -53.16 -10.12
N LYS A 458 24.11 -52.23 -9.97
CA LYS A 458 25.57 -52.52 -9.89
C LYS A 458 26.01 -53.29 -8.65
N LYS A 459 25.25 -53.26 -7.55
CA LYS A 459 25.48 -54.15 -6.38
C LYS A 459 24.96 -55.56 -6.64
N ARG A 460 23.81 -55.71 -7.29
CA ARG A 460 23.22 -57.02 -7.67
C ARG A 460 23.97 -57.77 -8.77
N SER A 461 24.92 -57.14 -9.45
CA SER A 461 25.80 -57.78 -10.45
C SER A 461 27.24 -57.96 -9.96
N ARG A 462 27.45 -57.97 -8.63
CA ARG A 462 28.74 -58.18 -7.95
C ARG A 462 28.67 -59.20 -6.80
N ASN A 463 27.46 -59.66 -6.51
CA ASN A 463 27.17 -60.90 -5.78
C ASN A 463 26.61 -61.90 -6.79
#